data_AF-A0A4U8S9P1-F1
#
_entry.id   AF-A0A4U8S9P1-F1
#
_cell.length_a   1.000
_cell.length_b   1.000
_cell.length_c   1.000
_cell.angle_alpha   90.00
_cell.angle_beta   90.00
_cell.angle_gamma   90.00
#
_symmetry.space_group_name_H-M   'P 1'
#
loop_
_entity.id
_entity.type
_entity.pdbx_description
1 polymer ?
#
loop_
_entity_poly.entity_id
_entity_poly.type
_entity_poly.pdbx_seq_one_letter_code
_entity_poly.pdbx_strand_id
1 'polypeptide(L)'
;MKFRIINCLVMSMTFAFANDISGIYLLPKDSKNRQSVVEVFNKNERFYGVGFSTTNGINNDLDSNNPDKKLQNRPIRGSVFLNLNCSETPCTGQIYSFEKGKTYPVKATLTNNTLEIKVDVFFGPTLIWEKLDKSQAAKYENQRLDINSLELMK
;
A
#
# COMPACT_ATOMS: atom_id res chain seq x y z
N MET A 1 53.46 -30.71 22.45
CA MET A 1 52.11 -30.28 22.90
C MET A 1 51.58 -29.29 21.85
N LYS A 2 50.59 -29.66 21.02
CA LYS A 2 50.09 -28.83 19.91
C LYS A 2 48.73 -28.24 20.30
N PHE A 3 48.68 -26.93 20.55
CA PHE A 3 47.41 -26.20 20.76
C PHE A 3 46.70 -25.99 19.42
N ARG A 4 45.48 -26.53 19.30
CA ARG A 4 44.59 -26.28 18.17
C ARG A 4 43.71 -25.08 18.50
N ILE A 5 43.88 -23.97 17.79
CA ILE A 5 43.03 -22.79 17.86
C ILE A 5 41.78 -23.09 17.03
N ILE A 6 40.62 -23.14 17.69
CA ILE A 6 39.31 -23.32 17.05
C ILE A 6 38.87 -21.93 16.57
N ASN A 7 38.94 -21.68 15.27
CA ASN A 7 38.33 -20.50 14.65
C ASN A 7 36.81 -20.65 14.68
N CYS A 8 36.16 -19.99 15.64
CA CYS A 8 34.72 -19.87 15.70
C CYS A 8 34.30 -18.74 14.73
N LEU A 9 33.87 -19.11 13.52
CA LEU A 9 33.33 -18.18 12.53
C LEU A 9 31.98 -17.64 13.04
N VAL A 10 31.98 -16.44 13.61
CA VAL A 10 30.75 -15.74 14.01
C VAL A 10 30.12 -15.16 12.75
N MET A 11 29.12 -15.87 12.21
CA MET A 11 28.29 -15.38 11.11
C MET A 11 27.34 -14.32 11.68
N SER A 12 27.73 -13.06 11.56
CA SER A 12 26.89 -11.91 11.90
C SER A 12 25.70 -11.86 10.96
N MET A 13 24.55 -12.32 11.42
CA MET A 13 23.27 -12.23 10.73
C MET A 13 22.80 -10.77 10.79
N THR A 14 23.02 -10.02 9.71
CA THR A 14 22.47 -8.67 9.57
C THR A 14 20.97 -8.80 9.33
N PHE A 15 20.16 -8.51 10.35
CA PHE A 15 18.72 -8.32 10.17
C PHE A 15 18.52 -7.03 9.38
N ALA A 16 18.22 -7.15 8.09
CA ALA A 16 17.65 -6.05 7.33
C ALA A 16 16.24 -5.81 7.89
N PHE A 17 16.07 -4.73 8.67
CA PHE A 17 14.74 -4.28 9.05
C PHE A 17 14.05 -3.79 7.77
N ALA A 18 13.10 -4.58 7.26
CA ALA A 18 12.19 -4.10 6.23
C ALA A 18 11.42 -2.89 6.80
N ASN A 19 11.36 -1.81 6.04
CA ASN A 19 10.60 -0.63 6.43
C ASN A 19 9.11 -0.98 6.42
N ASP A 20 8.51 -1.13 7.60
CA ASP A 20 7.08 -1.43 7.73
C ASP A 20 6.25 -0.19 7.37
N ILE A 21 5.68 -0.21 6.19
CA ILE A 21 4.80 0.85 5.69
C ILE A 21 3.32 0.58 6.01
N SER A 22 2.99 -0.43 6.81
CA SER A 22 1.61 -0.75 7.16
C SER A 22 0.96 0.39 7.95
N GLY A 23 -0.33 0.59 7.74
CA GLY A 23 -1.13 1.59 8.45
C GLY A 23 -2.32 2.09 7.65
N ILE A 24 -3.02 3.06 8.24
CA ILE A 24 -4.17 3.71 7.61
C ILE A 24 -3.71 5.06 7.08
N TYR A 25 -4.07 5.36 5.84
CA TYR A 25 -3.65 6.55 5.11
C TYR A 25 -4.85 7.32 4.57
N LEU A 26 -4.73 8.64 4.54
CA LEU A 26 -5.58 9.52 3.76
C LEU A 26 -4.91 9.85 2.43
N LEU A 27 -5.67 9.65 1.35
CA LEU A 27 -5.30 10.12 0.03
C LEU A 27 -5.61 11.60 -0.14
N PRO A 28 -5.04 12.26 -1.16
CA PRO A 28 -5.46 13.59 -1.57
C PRO A 28 -6.96 13.65 -1.87
N LYS A 29 -7.53 14.85 -1.74
CA LYS A 29 -8.94 15.09 -2.03
C LYS A 29 -9.26 14.82 -3.49
N ASP A 30 -10.37 14.10 -3.73
CA ASP A 30 -10.93 13.91 -5.06
C ASP A 30 -11.70 15.15 -5.55
N SER A 31 -12.22 15.11 -6.78
CA SER A 31 -13.03 16.20 -7.37
C SER A 31 -14.33 16.47 -6.61
N LYS A 32 -14.77 15.57 -5.74
CA LYS A 32 -15.93 15.70 -4.86
C LYS A 32 -15.52 16.15 -3.44
N ASN A 33 -14.28 16.60 -3.25
CA ASN A 33 -13.71 17.04 -1.97
C ASN A 33 -13.72 15.94 -0.89
N ARG A 34 -13.71 14.66 -1.29
CA ARG A 34 -13.60 13.49 -0.40
C ARG A 34 -12.15 13.03 -0.35
N GLN A 35 -11.67 12.60 0.82
CA GLN A 35 -10.41 11.86 0.90
C GLN A 35 -10.71 10.38 1.09
N SER A 36 -10.11 9.54 0.26
CA SER A 36 -10.18 8.09 0.44
C SER A 36 -9.33 7.67 1.63
N VAL A 37 -9.88 6.78 2.46
CA VAL A 37 -9.19 6.13 3.56
C VAL A 37 -8.72 4.75 3.07
N VAL A 38 -7.42 4.53 3.13
CA VAL A 38 -6.76 3.35 2.59
C VAL A 38 -6.01 2.63 3.70
N GLU A 39 -6.12 1.32 3.75
CA GLU A 39 -5.28 0.48 4.58
C GLU A 39 -4.14 -0.09 3.73
N VAL A 40 -2.90 0.16 4.14
CA VAL A 40 -1.72 -0.55 3.65
C VAL A 40 -1.39 -1.65 4.63
N PHE A 41 -1.30 -2.89 4.14
CA PHE A 41 -1.08 -4.07 4.96
C PHE A 41 -0.04 -5.01 4.34
N ASN A 42 0.71 -5.72 5.17
CA ASN A 42 1.64 -6.75 4.72
C ASN A 42 0.92 -8.10 4.54
N LYS A 43 1.16 -8.78 3.41
CA LYS A 43 0.71 -10.15 3.16
C LYS A 43 1.72 -10.81 2.22
N ASN A 44 2.16 -12.03 2.53
CA ASN A 44 3.12 -12.77 1.69
C ASN A 44 4.37 -11.95 1.32
N GLU A 45 4.97 -11.25 2.30
CA GLU A 45 6.19 -10.43 2.13
C GLU A 45 6.05 -9.21 1.19
N ARG A 46 4.81 -8.88 0.83
CA ARG A 46 4.48 -7.72 0.00
C ARG A 46 3.50 -6.81 0.72
N PHE A 47 3.52 -5.54 0.38
CA PHE A 47 2.59 -4.55 0.92
C PHE A 47 1.49 -4.26 -0.08
N TYR A 48 0.25 -4.36 0.36
CA TYR A 48 -0.93 -4.13 -0.45
C TYR A 48 -1.72 -2.95 0.09
N GLY A 49 -2.40 -2.23 -0.80
CA GLY A 49 -3.28 -1.11 -0.43
C GLY A 49 -4.72 -1.36 -0.85
N VAL A 50 -5.66 -1.14 0.07
CA VAL A 50 -7.10 -1.27 -0.16
C VAL A 50 -7.87 -0.04 0.35
N GLY A 51 -8.75 0.49 -0.48
CA GLY A 51 -9.65 1.57 -0.09
C GLY A 51 -10.86 1.00 0.65
N PHE A 52 -11.15 1.50 1.84
CA PHE A 52 -12.25 0.97 2.66
C PHE A 52 -13.14 2.04 3.27
N SER A 53 -12.86 3.33 3.12
CA SER A 53 -13.77 4.40 3.53
C SER A 53 -13.43 5.71 2.83
N THR A 54 -14.20 6.75 3.10
CA THR A 54 -13.86 8.14 2.79
C THR A 54 -14.16 9.03 3.99
N THR A 55 -13.62 10.25 4.01
CA THR A 55 -13.96 11.25 5.05
C THR A 55 -15.44 11.59 5.13
N ASN A 56 -16.21 11.31 4.07
CA ASN A 56 -17.65 11.58 3.99
C ASN A 56 -18.49 10.30 4.12
N GLY A 57 -17.90 9.19 4.57
CA GLY A 57 -18.54 7.89 4.71
C GLY A 57 -18.19 6.90 3.60
N ILE A 58 -19.04 5.89 3.42
CA ILE A 58 -18.75 4.77 2.52
C ILE A 58 -18.90 5.20 1.05
N ASN A 59 -17.88 4.90 0.24
CA ASN A 59 -17.96 5.02 -1.21
C ASN A 59 -18.50 3.74 -1.84
N ASN A 60 -19.54 3.88 -2.67
CA ASN A 60 -20.16 2.78 -3.45
C ASN A 60 -19.86 2.89 -4.96
N ASP A 61 -18.93 3.76 -5.36
CA ASP A 61 -18.46 3.87 -6.74
C ASP A 61 -17.94 2.49 -7.24
N LEU A 62 -18.26 2.15 -8.48
CA LEU A 62 -17.84 0.92 -9.15
C LEU A 62 -16.58 1.16 -10.01
N ASP A 63 -15.84 0.10 -10.29
CA ASP A 63 -14.65 0.13 -11.15
C ASP A 63 -15.02 0.21 -12.65
N SER A 64 -15.91 1.14 -13.02
CA SER A 64 -16.54 1.20 -14.35
C SER A 64 -15.53 1.36 -15.51
N ASN A 65 -14.33 1.85 -15.23
CA ASN A 65 -13.28 2.06 -16.23
C ASN A 65 -12.33 0.86 -16.36
N ASN A 66 -12.60 -0.26 -15.67
CA ASN A 66 -11.76 -1.44 -15.78
C ASN A 66 -11.72 -1.97 -17.22
N PRO A 67 -10.53 -2.27 -17.77
CA PRO A 67 -10.42 -2.85 -19.11
C PRO A 67 -11.05 -4.25 -19.20
N ASP A 68 -11.08 -5.01 -18.10
CA ASP A 68 -11.84 -6.25 -18.03
C ASP A 68 -13.31 -5.96 -17.69
N LYS A 69 -14.21 -6.23 -18.64
CA LYS A 69 -15.65 -6.06 -18.50
C LYS A 69 -16.24 -6.81 -17.30
N LYS A 70 -15.63 -7.92 -16.87
CA LYS A 70 -16.09 -8.68 -15.70
C LYS A 70 -15.84 -7.93 -14.40
N LEU A 71 -14.82 -7.07 -14.37
CA LEU A 71 -14.44 -6.29 -13.21
C LEU A 71 -15.14 -4.93 -13.16
N GLN A 72 -15.79 -4.48 -14.25
CA GLN A 72 -16.42 -3.15 -14.31
C GLN A 72 -17.55 -2.93 -13.28
N ASN A 73 -18.19 -4.01 -12.85
CA ASN A 73 -19.27 -3.96 -11.86
C ASN A 73 -18.79 -4.22 -10.42
N ARG A 74 -17.47 -4.39 -10.20
CA ARG A 74 -16.95 -4.60 -8.85
C ARG A 74 -16.91 -3.27 -8.09
N PRO A 75 -17.20 -3.26 -6.78
CA PRO A 75 -17.00 -2.06 -5.95
C PRO A 75 -15.53 -1.66 -5.89
N ILE A 76 -15.25 -0.35 -5.94
CA ILE A 76 -13.90 0.18 -5.66
C ILE A 76 -13.52 -0.09 -4.19
N ARG A 77 -14.48 0.07 -3.28
CA ARG A 77 -14.32 -0.31 -1.88
C ARG A 77 -13.96 -1.79 -1.78
N GLY A 78 -12.86 -2.11 -1.09
CA GLY A 78 -12.39 -3.48 -0.92
C GLY A 78 -11.60 -4.05 -2.09
N SER A 79 -11.50 -3.33 -3.21
CA SER A 79 -10.60 -3.70 -4.29
C SER A 79 -9.17 -3.31 -3.95
N VAL A 80 -8.27 -4.30 -3.88
CA VAL A 80 -6.83 -4.07 -3.69
C VAL A 80 -6.26 -3.43 -4.96
N PHE A 81 -5.57 -2.30 -4.81
CA PHE A 81 -5.12 -1.49 -5.95
C PHE A 81 -3.65 -1.07 -5.87
N LEU A 82 -2.97 -1.36 -4.77
CA LEU A 82 -1.53 -1.14 -4.62
C LEU A 82 -0.87 -2.48 -4.28
N ASN A 83 0.31 -2.73 -4.85
CA ASN A 83 1.15 -3.87 -4.55
C ASN A 83 2.62 -3.45 -4.61
N LEU A 84 3.33 -3.51 -3.48
CA LEU A 84 4.71 -3.07 -3.32
C LEU A 84 5.60 -4.19 -2.74
N ASN A 85 6.82 -4.27 -3.25
CA ASN A 85 7.93 -4.97 -2.64
C ASN A 85 8.82 -3.94 -1.92
N CYS A 86 9.03 -4.14 -0.62
CA CYS A 86 9.85 -3.27 0.23
C CYS A 86 11.10 -4.00 0.76
N SER A 87 11.60 -5.01 0.03
CA SER A 87 12.91 -5.63 0.32
C SER A 87 14.06 -4.63 0.23
N GLU A 88 13.88 -3.56 -0.55
CA GLU A 88 14.79 -2.44 -0.70
C GLU A 88 14.04 -1.11 -0.53
N THR A 89 14.78 -0.02 -0.36
CA THR A 89 14.24 1.34 -0.34
C THR A 89 14.80 2.13 -1.54
N PRO A 90 13.95 2.78 -2.37
CA PRO A 90 12.49 2.85 -2.25
C PRO A 90 11.81 1.50 -2.54
N CYS A 91 10.64 1.27 -1.95
CA CYS A 91 9.80 0.13 -2.32
C CYS A 91 9.42 0.24 -3.80
N THR A 92 9.30 -0.88 -4.49
CA THR A 92 8.93 -0.91 -5.92
C THR A 92 7.68 -1.75 -6.13
N GLY A 93 6.87 -1.40 -7.14
CA GLY A 93 5.71 -2.21 -7.45
C GLY A 93 4.78 -1.50 -8.41
N GLN A 94 3.48 -1.65 -8.17
CA GLN A 94 2.46 -1.14 -9.08
C GLN A 94 1.24 -0.60 -8.35
N ILE A 95 0.58 0.38 -8.98
CA ILE A 95 -0.69 0.95 -8.53
C ILE A 95 -1.70 0.92 -9.67
N TYR A 96 -2.92 0.49 -9.38
CA TYR A 96 -4.05 0.56 -10.29
C TYR A 96 -4.83 1.87 -10.08
N SER A 97 -5.04 2.61 -11.17
CA SER A 97 -5.90 3.80 -11.19
C SER A 97 -7.31 3.39 -11.65
N PHE A 98 -8.26 3.38 -10.72
CA PHE A 98 -9.68 3.20 -11.02
C PHE A 98 -10.23 4.28 -11.98
N GLU A 99 -9.69 5.51 -11.91
CA GLU A 99 -10.08 6.59 -12.81
C GLU A 99 -9.64 6.32 -14.25
N LYS A 100 -8.39 5.86 -14.45
CA LYS A 100 -7.81 5.66 -15.79
C LYS A 100 -7.99 4.25 -16.33
N GLY A 101 -8.44 3.30 -15.51
CA GLY A 101 -8.50 1.88 -15.86
C GLY A 101 -7.12 1.26 -16.12
N LYS A 102 -6.05 1.81 -15.54
CA LYS A 102 -4.67 1.46 -15.88
C LYS A 102 -3.81 1.20 -14.66
N THR A 103 -2.93 0.21 -14.76
CA THR A 103 -1.88 -0.08 -13.79
C THR A 103 -0.60 0.65 -14.20
N TYR A 104 0.07 1.25 -13.22
CA TYR A 104 1.33 1.96 -13.41
C TYR A 104 2.41 1.42 -12.49
N PRO A 105 3.67 1.31 -12.96
CA PRO A 105 4.80 1.06 -12.08
C PRO A 105 4.99 2.23 -11.12
N VAL A 106 5.38 1.94 -9.88
CA VAL A 106 5.61 2.95 -8.85
C VAL A 106 6.85 2.66 -8.01
N LYS A 107 7.39 3.73 -7.44
CA LYS A 107 8.37 3.71 -6.35
C LYS A 107 7.76 4.39 -5.14
N ALA A 108 7.89 3.80 -3.95
CA ALA A 108 7.30 4.32 -2.74
C ALA A 108 8.33 4.47 -1.61
N THR A 109 8.27 5.60 -0.90
CA THR A 109 9.11 5.90 0.25
C THR A 109 8.24 6.43 1.38
N LEU A 110 8.37 5.85 2.58
CA LEU A 110 7.75 6.39 3.78
C LEU A 110 8.75 7.34 4.47
N THR A 111 8.40 8.61 4.58
CA THR A 111 9.18 9.63 5.28
C THR A 111 8.31 10.23 6.38
N ASN A 112 8.70 10.03 7.64
CA ASN A 112 7.87 10.38 8.80
C ASN A 112 6.48 9.70 8.72
N ASN A 113 5.42 10.50 8.57
CA ASN A 113 4.04 10.04 8.40
C ASN A 113 3.52 10.22 6.97
N THR A 114 4.42 10.39 5.99
CA THR A 114 4.03 10.61 4.60
C THR A 114 4.55 9.48 3.74
N LEU A 115 3.64 8.73 3.11
CA LEU A 115 3.98 7.76 2.09
C LEU A 115 3.94 8.45 0.72
N GLU A 116 5.12 8.69 0.16
CA GLU A 116 5.29 9.26 -1.17
C GLU A 116 5.32 8.14 -2.20
N ILE A 117 4.39 8.15 -3.16
CA ILE A 117 4.30 7.15 -4.22
C ILE A 117 4.54 7.83 -5.57
N LYS A 118 5.75 7.68 -6.11
CA LYS A 118 6.12 8.18 -7.43
C LYS A 118 5.65 7.22 -8.52
N VAL A 119 4.86 7.72 -9.46
CA VAL A 119 4.53 6.97 -10.69
C VAL A 119 5.75 6.96 -11.60
N ASP A 120 6.30 5.77 -11.87
CA ASP A 120 7.57 5.55 -12.56
C ASP A 120 7.38 5.52 -14.09
N VAL A 121 6.80 6.60 -14.61
CA VAL A 121 6.63 6.86 -16.04
C VAL A 121 7.15 8.27 -16.35
N PHE A 122 7.37 8.56 -17.64
CA PHE A 122 7.80 9.89 -18.06
C PHE A 122 6.78 10.95 -17.62
N PHE A 123 7.24 11.96 -16.87
CA PHE A 123 6.39 12.96 -16.20
C PHE A 123 5.30 12.38 -15.28
N GLY A 124 5.52 11.20 -14.70
CA GLY A 124 4.62 10.62 -13.72
C GLY A 124 4.49 11.49 -12.45
N PRO A 125 3.28 11.67 -11.90
CA PRO A 125 3.10 12.45 -10.67
C PRO A 125 3.65 11.70 -9.45
N THR A 126 3.82 12.42 -8.34
CA THR A 126 4.00 11.83 -7.01
C THR A 126 2.69 11.94 -6.25
N LEU A 127 2.17 10.82 -5.76
CA LEU A 127 1.01 10.78 -4.88
C LEU A 127 1.49 10.90 -3.43
N ILE A 128 0.85 11.75 -2.64
CA ILE A 128 1.22 12.03 -1.25
C ILE A 128 0.11 11.48 -0.35
N TRP A 129 0.42 10.44 0.43
CA TRP A 129 -0.53 9.80 1.33
C TRP A 129 -0.13 10.07 2.78
N GLU A 130 -1.07 10.56 3.58
CA GLU A 130 -0.83 10.93 4.98
C GLU A 130 -1.21 9.77 5.90
N LYS A 131 -0.25 9.24 6.64
CA LYS A 131 -0.43 8.18 7.63
C LYS A 131 -1.14 8.75 8.85
N LEU A 132 -2.27 8.13 9.20
CA LEU A 132 -3.03 8.48 10.39
C LEU A 132 -2.37 7.94 11.65
N ASP A 133 -2.38 8.74 12.71
CA ASP A 133 -2.06 8.27 14.04
C ASP A 133 -3.16 7.32 14.59
N LYS A 134 -2.90 6.67 15.71
CA LYS A 134 -3.83 5.69 16.31
C LYS A 134 -5.21 6.29 16.65
N SER A 135 -5.25 7.54 17.12
CA SER A 135 -6.49 8.22 17.51
C SER A 135 -7.32 8.59 16.28
N GLN A 136 -6.65 9.07 15.23
CA GLN A 136 -7.27 9.37 13.95
C GLN A 136 -7.79 8.08 13.26
N ALA A 137 -6.97 7.02 13.26
CA ALA A 137 -7.28 5.72 12.68
C ALA A 137 -8.49 5.05 13.35
N ALA A 138 -8.62 5.16 14.67
CA ALA A 138 -9.72 4.55 15.44
C ALA A 138 -11.12 4.96 14.96
N LYS A 139 -11.25 6.15 14.34
CA LYS A 139 -12.52 6.63 13.76
C LYS A 139 -13.06 5.74 12.63
N TYR A 140 -12.20 4.94 12.01
CA TYR A 140 -12.54 4.12 10.86
C TYR A 140 -12.53 2.62 11.16
N GLU A 141 -12.24 2.21 12.40
CA GLU A 141 -12.01 0.82 12.78
C GLU A 141 -13.20 -0.09 12.45
N ASN A 142 -14.42 0.38 12.71
CA ASN A 142 -15.66 -0.34 12.43
C ASN A 142 -15.98 -0.51 10.93
N GLN A 143 -15.24 0.16 10.06
CA GLN A 143 -15.41 0.10 8.60
C GLN A 143 -14.28 -0.67 7.92
N ARG A 144 -13.25 -1.08 8.67
CA ARG A 144 -12.14 -1.87 8.13
C ARG A 144 -12.63 -3.20 7.59
N LEU A 145 -11.89 -3.71 6.62
CA LEU A 145 -12.18 -4.97 5.95
C LEU A 145 -11.26 -6.05 6.52
N ASP A 146 -11.72 -7.29 6.50
CA ASP A 146 -10.82 -8.42 6.80
C ASP A 146 -9.83 -8.59 5.64
N ILE A 147 -8.58 -8.17 5.86
CA ILE A 147 -7.49 -8.24 4.88
C ILE A 147 -7.17 -9.68 4.44
N ASN A 148 -7.58 -10.68 5.22
CA ASN A 148 -7.36 -12.08 4.88
C ASN A 148 -8.32 -12.55 3.78
N SER A 149 -9.54 -12.01 3.72
CA SER A 149 -10.55 -12.36 2.72
C SER A 149 -10.42 -11.59 1.40
N LEU A 150 -9.54 -10.59 1.32
CA LEU A 150 -9.39 -9.77 0.12
C LEU A 150 -8.70 -10.54 -1.02
N GLU A 151 -9.26 -10.40 -2.22
CA GLU A 151 -8.58 -10.82 -3.46
C GLU A 151 -7.44 -9.83 -3.74
N LEU A 152 -6.22 -10.37 -3.84
CA LEU A 152 -5.02 -9.57 -4.07
C LEU A 152 -4.88 -9.19 -5.54
N MET A 153 -4.30 -8.01 -5.76
CA MET A 153 -3.86 -7.61 -7.09
C MET A 153 -2.80 -8.60 -7.59
N LYS A 154 -3.06 -9.21 -8.73
CA LYS A 154 -2.13 -10.11 -9.44
C LYS A 154 -0.98 -9.34 -10.05
#